data_AF-A0A7J4S8E8-F1
#
_entry.id   AF-A0A7J4S8E8-F1
#
_cell.length_a   1.000
_cell.length_b   1.000
_cell.length_c   1.000
_cell.angle_alpha   90.00
_cell.angle_beta   90.00
_cell.angle_gamma   90.00
#
_symmetry.space_group_name_H-M   'P 1'
#
loop_
_entity.id
_entity.type
_entity.pdbx_description
1 polymer ?
#
loop_
_entity_poly.entity_id
_entity_poly.type
_entity_poly.pdbx_seq_one_letter_code
_entity_poly.pdbx_strand_id
1 'polypeptide(L)'
;LNNHDDFVGAFKKLPNNLQLMTIHAAQSIIFNQSLNRRLASGLPISIPIEGDLVGRIDEKGQLNASSCVIAESRNLPRITRNCQLGRLVTTGPLPGSEIYVAGGKSRDIELSAINDSGLAEIDWRVEEIPRLSSKGTRRALVSNFTDLYIDTVPIAMAESLGERWNMGPSENSRWHPEGACLRFRFSLSSGSYATTLLREFMQCPLNQL
;
A
#
# COMPACT_ATOMS: atom_id res chain seq x y z
N LEU A 1 -21.00 -30.14 -5.67
CA LEU A 1 -20.37 -29.34 -6.75
C LEU A 1 -20.45 -30.21 -8.00
N ASN A 2 -21.35 -29.91 -8.94
CA ASN A 2 -21.70 -30.84 -10.03
C ASN A 2 -20.91 -30.61 -11.33
N ASN A 3 -19.85 -29.79 -11.30
CA ASN A 3 -18.94 -29.58 -12.43
C ASN A 3 -17.55 -29.21 -11.91
N HIS A 4 -16.60 -30.15 -11.93
CA HIS A 4 -15.27 -29.98 -11.31
C HIS A 4 -14.37 -29.00 -12.08
N ASP A 5 -14.64 -28.78 -13.36
CA ASP A 5 -13.84 -27.90 -14.23
C ASP A 5 -14.45 -26.50 -14.41
N ASP A 6 -15.58 -26.21 -13.76
CA ASP A 6 -16.23 -24.90 -13.79
C ASP A 6 -15.60 -23.91 -12.78
N PHE A 7 -14.30 -23.61 -12.98
CA PHE A 7 -13.57 -22.67 -12.12
C PHE A 7 -14.19 -21.26 -12.17
N VAL A 8 -14.66 -20.83 -13.34
CA VAL A 8 -15.30 -19.52 -13.54
C VAL A 8 -16.61 -19.45 -12.77
N GLY A 9 -17.48 -20.46 -12.89
CA GLY A 9 -18.74 -20.53 -12.16
C GLY A 9 -18.53 -20.64 -10.65
N ALA A 10 -17.54 -21.40 -10.21
CA ALA A 10 -17.15 -21.47 -8.81
C ALA A 10 -16.70 -20.09 -8.28
N PHE A 11 -15.85 -19.38 -9.01
CA PHE A 11 -15.40 -18.04 -8.65
C PHE A 11 -16.55 -17.02 -8.62
N LYS A 12 -17.50 -17.14 -9.57
CA LYS A 12 -18.71 -16.30 -9.64
C LYS A 12 -19.63 -16.46 -8.43
N LYS A 13 -19.52 -17.54 -7.63
CA LYS A 13 -20.30 -17.72 -6.40
C LYS A 13 -19.82 -16.82 -5.25
N LEU A 14 -18.59 -16.31 -5.30
CA LEU A 14 -18.11 -15.35 -4.32
C LEU A 14 -18.90 -14.02 -4.45
N PRO A 15 -19.10 -13.26 -3.37
CA PRO A 15 -19.65 -11.91 -3.46
C PRO A 15 -18.82 -11.03 -4.40
N ASN A 16 -19.47 -10.12 -5.14
CA ASN A 16 -18.79 -9.27 -6.13
C ASN A 16 -17.58 -8.52 -5.55
N ASN A 17 -17.70 -8.02 -4.31
CA ASN A 17 -16.60 -7.30 -3.66
C ASN A 17 -15.39 -8.21 -3.40
N LEU A 18 -15.60 -9.46 -3.01
CA LEU A 18 -14.51 -10.40 -2.75
C LEU A 18 -13.80 -10.81 -4.05
N GLN A 19 -14.55 -10.93 -5.15
CA GLN A 19 -13.97 -11.13 -6.47
C GLN A 19 -13.13 -9.92 -6.91
N LEU A 20 -13.62 -8.70 -6.66
CA LEU A 20 -12.85 -7.49 -6.98
C LEU A 20 -11.57 -7.38 -6.12
N MET A 21 -11.63 -7.82 -4.86
CA MET A 21 -10.46 -7.85 -3.97
C MET A 21 -9.32 -8.73 -4.51
N THR A 22 -9.58 -9.79 -5.29
CA THR A 22 -8.50 -10.59 -5.87
C THR A 22 -7.70 -9.80 -6.91
N ILE A 23 -8.38 -8.96 -7.70
CA ILE A 23 -7.73 -8.04 -8.64
C ILE A 23 -6.89 -7.01 -7.88
N HIS A 24 -7.45 -6.41 -6.83
CA HIS A 24 -6.71 -5.46 -6.00
C HIS A 24 -5.53 -6.10 -5.28
N ALA A 25 -5.62 -7.36 -4.87
CA ALA A 25 -4.51 -8.10 -4.29
C ALA A 25 -3.36 -8.27 -5.30
N ALA A 26 -3.67 -8.69 -6.54
CA ALA A 26 -2.68 -8.79 -7.62
C ALA A 26 -2.01 -7.43 -7.90
N GLN A 27 -2.79 -6.35 -8.00
CA GLN A 27 -2.25 -5.00 -8.17
C GLN A 27 -1.38 -4.57 -6.98
N SER A 28 -1.76 -4.94 -5.76
CA SER A 28 -1.02 -4.60 -4.54
C SER A 28 0.34 -5.29 -4.46
N ILE A 29 0.52 -6.48 -5.06
CA ILE A 29 1.82 -7.16 -5.13
C ILE A 29 2.82 -6.27 -5.89
N ILE A 30 2.44 -5.84 -7.10
CA ILE A 30 3.28 -4.98 -7.95
C ILE A 30 3.55 -3.63 -7.28
N PHE A 31 2.52 -2.98 -6.71
CA PHE A 31 2.69 -1.72 -6.00
C PHE A 31 3.69 -1.84 -4.84
N ASN A 32 3.54 -2.85 -3.99
CA ASN A 32 4.42 -3.06 -2.83
C ASN A 32 5.84 -3.41 -3.24
N GLN A 33 6.03 -4.21 -4.31
CA GLN A 33 7.34 -4.49 -4.87
C GLN A 33 8.01 -3.23 -5.44
N SER A 34 7.26 -2.40 -6.17
CA SER A 34 7.75 -1.12 -6.69
C SER A 34 8.17 -0.17 -5.55
N LEU A 35 7.35 -0.07 -4.49
CA LEU A 35 7.67 0.74 -3.31
C LEU A 35 8.92 0.21 -2.60
N ASN A 36 9.03 -1.10 -2.40
CA ASN A 36 10.18 -1.72 -1.77
C ASN A 36 11.48 -1.47 -2.56
N ARG A 37 11.45 -1.64 -3.88
CA ARG A 37 12.59 -1.37 -4.76
C ARG A 37 13.00 0.09 -4.71
N ARG A 38 12.04 1.02 -4.72
CA ARG A 38 12.32 2.45 -4.59
C ARG A 38 13.08 2.77 -3.30
N LEU A 39 12.61 2.22 -2.18
CA LEU A 39 13.28 2.36 -0.88
C LEU A 39 14.67 1.71 -0.88
N ALA A 40 14.81 0.51 -1.45
CA ALA A 40 16.09 -0.20 -1.57
C ALA A 40 17.11 0.55 -2.45
N SER A 41 16.64 1.29 -3.45
CA SER A 41 17.45 2.20 -4.27
C SER A 41 17.79 3.53 -3.58
N GLY A 42 17.39 3.73 -2.32
CA GLY A 42 17.65 4.96 -1.57
C GLY A 42 16.86 6.17 -2.05
N LEU A 43 15.80 5.97 -2.86
CA LEU A 43 15.00 7.08 -3.37
C LEU A 43 13.92 7.49 -2.36
N PRO A 44 13.70 8.79 -2.15
CA PRO A 44 12.68 9.27 -1.21
C PRO A 44 11.28 8.91 -1.69
N ILE A 45 10.38 8.63 -0.74
CA ILE A 45 8.95 8.39 -1.03
C ILE A 45 8.11 9.62 -0.75
N SER A 46 8.49 10.52 0.17
CA SER A 46 7.72 11.74 0.50
C SER A 46 8.07 12.96 -0.34
N ILE A 47 9.19 12.91 -1.06
CA ILE A 47 9.70 13.99 -1.91
C ILE A 47 9.90 13.41 -3.31
N PRO A 48 9.44 14.10 -4.37
CA PRO A 48 9.62 13.63 -5.72
C PRO A 48 11.06 13.82 -6.21
N ILE A 49 11.46 12.96 -7.12
CA ILE A 49 12.60 13.16 -8.02
C ILE A 49 12.10 13.48 -9.42
N GLU A 50 12.99 13.97 -10.29
CA GLU A 50 12.66 14.13 -11.71
C GLU A 50 12.21 12.79 -12.32
N GLY A 51 11.13 12.85 -13.11
CA GLY A 51 10.46 11.69 -13.70
C GLY A 51 9.30 11.16 -12.87
N ASP A 52 9.17 11.49 -11.58
CA ASP A 52 8.06 10.98 -10.76
C ASP A 52 6.69 11.44 -11.27
N LEU A 53 5.72 10.52 -11.24
CA LEU A 53 4.32 10.90 -11.35
C LEU A 53 3.81 11.35 -9.98
N VAL A 54 3.34 12.59 -9.94
CA VAL A 54 2.85 13.24 -8.73
C VAL A 54 1.42 13.71 -8.97
N GLY A 55 0.50 13.39 -8.05
CA GLY A 55 -0.91 13.78 -8.17
C GLY A 55 -1.42 14.54 -6.96
N ARG A 56 -2.55 15.23 -7.14
CA ARG A 56 -3.23 15.94 -6.04
C ARG A 56 -3.91 14.96 -5.10
N ILE A 57 -3.89 15.31 -3.83
CA ILE A 57 -4.70 14.68 -2.80
C ILE A 57 -5.94 15.56 -2.56
N ASP A 58 -7.11 14.94 -2.44
CA ASP A 58 -8.34 15.64 -2.03
C ASP A 58 -8.43 15.87 -0.51
N GLU A 59 -9.50 16.50 -0.05
CA GLU A 59 -9.73 16.78 1.38
C GLU A 59 -9.82 15.51 2.26
N LYS A 60 -10.11 14.35 1.65
CA LYS A 60 -10.21 13.05 2.33
C LYS A 60 -8.88 12.29 2.34
N GLY A 61 -7.82 12.87 1.81
CA GLY A 61 -6.53 12.20 1.73
C GLY A 61 -6.42 11.22 0.55
N GLN A 62 -7.32 11.27 -0.43
CA GLN A 62 -7.34 10.36 -1.58
C GLN A 62 -6.66 10.98 -2.80
N LEU A 63 -5.85 10.18 -3.49
CA LEU A 63 -5.19 10.57 -4.73
C LEU A 63 -6.22 10.73 -5.85
N ASN A 64 -6.22 11.89 -6.49
CA ASN A 64 -6.88 12.08 -7.77
C ASN A 64 -5.94 11.65 -8.91
N ALA A 65 -6.07 10.41 -9.38
CA ALA A 65 -5.19 9.83 -10.39
C ALA A 65 -5.18 10.60 -11.72
N SER A 66 -6.30 11.21 -12.14
CA SER A 66 -6.37 12.00 -13.38
C SER A 66 -5.62 13.33 -13.30
N SER A 67 -5.23 13.74 -12.09
CA SER A 67 -4.41 14.94 -11.87
C SER A 67 -2.91 14.68 -11.91
N CYS A 68 -2.48 13.43 -12.11
CA CYS A 68 -1.07 13.08 -12.08
C CYS A 68 -0.30 13.78 -13.20
N VAL A 69 0.84 14.37 -12.84
CA VAL A 69 1.77 15.01 -13.76
C VAL A 69 3.18 14.49 -13.51
N ILE A 70 4.01 14.48 -14.55
CA ILE A 70 5.43 14.14 -14.44
C ILE A 70 6.17 15.32 -13.83
N ALA A 71 6.97 15.06 -12.80
CA ALA A 71 7.90 16.02 -12.24
C ALA A 71 9.09 16.21 -13.18
N GLU A 72 9.31 17.43 -13.64
CA GLU A 72 10.38 17.80 -14.56
C GLU A 72 11.31 18.79 -13.85
N SER A 73 12.58 18.85 -14.26
CA SER A 73 13.57 19.80 -13.69
C SER A 73 13.03 21.22 -13.49
N ARG A 74 12.26 21.76 -14.45
CA ARG A 74 11.70 23.12 -14.40
C ARG A 74 10.65 23.36 -13.31
N ASN A 75 9.90 22.32 -12.92
CA ASN A 75 8.78 22.44 -11.98
C ASN A 75 9.04 21.71 -10.64
N LEU A 76 10.11 20.92 -10.56
CA LEU A 76 10.47 20.09 -9.42
C LEU A 76 10.52 20.86 -8.08
N PRO A 77 11.07 22.10 -7.98
CA PRO A 77 11.05 22.84 -6.72
C PRO A 77 9.62 23.15 -6.23
N ARG A 78 8.73 23.51 -7.15
CA ARG A 78 7.31 23.78 -6.83
C ARG A 78 6.58 22.50 -6.45
N ILE A 79 6.79 21.41 -7.18
CA ILE A 79 6.15 20.11 -6.88
C ILE A 79 6.63 19.60 -5.52
N THR A 80 7.94 19.66 -5.26
CA THR A 80 8.54 19.29 -3.97
C THR A 80 7.90 20.05 -2.80
N ARG A 81 7.81 21.39 -2.92
CA ARG A 81 7.15 22.21 -1.90
C ARG A 81 5.69 21.79 -1.67
N ASN A 82 4.94 21.48 -2.73
CA ASN A 82 3.55 21.05 -2.58
C ASN A 82 3.42 19.63 -2.01
N CYS A 83 4.39 18.75 -2.23
CA CYS A 83 4.43 17.44 -1.56
C CYS A 83 4.69 17.59 -0.06
N GLN A 84 5.64 18.45 0.32
CA GLN A 84 5.93 18.77 1.73
C GLN A 84 4.73 19.41 2.44
N LEU A 85 3.90 20.18 1.72
CA LEU A 85 2.66 20.76 2.23
C LEU A 85 1.46 19.79 2.21
N GLY A 86 1.66 18.53 1.80
CA GLY A 86 0.59 17.52 1.72
C GLY A 86 -0.46 17.74 0.63
N ARG A 87 -0.21 18.65 -0.32
CA ARG A 87 -1.14 18.99 -1.42
C ARG A 87 -0.95 18.11 -2.65
N LEU A 88 0.26 17.59 -2.79
CA LEU A 88 0.67 16.67 -3.84
C LEU A 88 1.29 15.43 -3.19
N VAL A 89 1.30 14.31 -3.90
CA VAL A 89 1.93 13.08 -3.44
C VAL A 89 2.56 12.34 -4.59
N THR A 90 3.76 11.81 -4.34
CA THR A 90 4.40 10.84 -5.22
C THR A 90 3.53 9.59 -5.31
N THR A 91 3.59 8.92 -6.44
CA THR A 91 2.71 7.79 -6.70
C THR A 91 3.50 6.57 -7.14
N GLY A 92 2.90 5.39 -7.00
CA GLY A 92 3.37 4.13 -7.56
C GLY A 92 2.29 3.49 -8.44
N PRO A 93 2.65 2.47 -9.23
CA PRO A 93 1.77 1.88 -10.22
C PRO A 93 0.76 0.93 -9.56
N LEU A 94 -0.50 1.02 -10.00
CA LEU A 94 -1.45 -0.08 -9.91
C LEU A 94 -1.67 -0.58 -11.35
N PRO A 95 -1.14 -1.75 -11.72
CA PRO A 95 -1.11 -2.22 -13.09
C PRO A 95 -2.51 -2.50 -13.64
N GLY A 96 -2.63 -2.48 -14.96
CA GLY A 96 -3.84 -2.81 -15.69
C GLY A 96 -3.56 -2.87 -17.18
N SER A 97 -4.62 -2.88 -17.99
CA SER A 97 -4.50 -2.99 -19.45
C SER A 97 -3.85 -1.77 -20.11
N GLU A 98 -3.76 -0.65 -19.39
CA GLU A 98 -3.07 0.56 -19.80
C GLU A 98 -1.87 0.78 -18.87
N ILE A 99 -0.71 1.15 -19.43
CA ILE A 99 0.54 1.29 -18.67
C ILE A 99 0.70 2.74 -18.20
N TYR A 100 0.56 2.97 -16.90
CA TYR A 100 0.74 4.27 -16.24
C TYR A 100 2.02 4.31 -15.40
N VAL A 101 3.16 4.48 -16.08
CA VAL A 101 4.48 4.50 -15.42
C VAL A 101 5.11 5.88 -15.38
N ALA A 102 5.94 6.10 -14.36
CA ALA A 102 6.79 7.28 -14.22
C ALA A 102 7.86 7.38 -15.35
N GLY A 103 8.65 8.45 -15.32
CA GLY A 103 9.85 8.65 -16.12
C GLY A 103 11.14 8.41 -15.33
N GLY A 104 12.28 8.40 -16.04
CA GLY A 104 13.62 8.31 -15.43
C GLY A 104 13.81 7.08 -14.54
N LYS A 105 14.55 7.24 -13.43
CA LYS A 105 14.85 6.14 -12.48
C LYS A 105 13.58 5.49 -11.91
N SER A 106 12.54 6.28 -11.70
CA SER A 106 11.26 5.79 -11.19
C SER A 106 10.58 4.86 -12.17
N ARG A 107 10.68 5.14 -13.48
CA ARG A 107 10.21 4.24 -14.54
C ARG A 107 10.88 2.87 -14.44
N ASP A 108 12.19 2.85 -14.31
CA ASP A 108 12.98 1.61 -14.30
C ASP A 108 12.60 0.74 -13.10
N ILE A 109 12.39 1.38 -11.94
CA ILE A 109 11.90 0.71 -10.73
C ILE A 109 10.50 0.14 -10.94
N GLU A 110 9.57 0.93 -11.49
CA GLU A 110 8.19 0.50 -11.72
C GLU A 110 8.10 -0.64 -12.74
N LEU A 111 8.81 -0.53 -13.87
CA LEU A 111 8.83 -1.57 -14.90
C LEU A 111 9.48 -2.86 -14.40
N SER A 112 10.59 -2.76 -13.66
CA SER A 112 11.23 -3.94 -13.09
C SER A 112 10.32 -4.64 -12.08
N ALA A 113 9.57 -3.88 -11.26
CA ALA A 113 8.59 -4.46 -10.34
C ALA A 113 7.45 -5.19 -11.07
N ILE A 114 6.95 -4.61 -12.17
CA ILE A 114 5.92 -5.28 -13.01
C ILE A 114 6.47 -6.58 -13.58
N ASN A 115 7.67 -6.54 -14.19
CA ASN A 115 8.28 -7.69 -14.85
C ASN A 115 8.58 -8.85 -13.89
N ASP A 116 9.09 -8.53 -12.71
CA ASP A 116 9.55 -9.54 -11.74
C ASP A 116 8.45 -10.00 -10.77
N SER A 117 7.24 -9.45 -10.89
CA SER A 117 6.12 -9.80 -10.00
C SER A 117 5.55 -11.20 -10.22
N GLY A 118 5.93 -11.85 -11.31
CA GLY A 118 5.25 -13.06 -11.80
C GLY A 118 3.88 -12.79 -12.44
N LEU A 119 3.49 -11.51 -12.59
CA LEU A 119 2.22 -11.07 -13.16
C LEU A 119 2.41 -10.28 -14.48
N ALA A 120 3.61 -10.30 -15.06
CA ALA A 120 3.97 -9.50 -16.24
C ALA A 120 3.15 -9.88 -17.49
N GLU A 121 2.82 -11.16 -17.63
CA GLU A 121 2.09 -11.71 -18.78
C GLU A 121 0.57 -11.80 -18.54
N ILE A 122 0.08 -11.29 -17.40
CA ILE A 122 -1.36 -11.33 -17.09
C ILE A 122 -2.11 -10.35 -17.98
N ASP A 123 -3.20 -10.84 -18.58
CA ASP A 123 -4.20 -9.96 -19.19
C ASP A 123 -5.11 -9.37 -18.11
N TRP A 124 -5.09 -8.04 -18.02
CA TRP A 124 -5.95 -7.28 -17.12
C TRP A 124 -7.36 -7.06 -17.68
N ARG A 125 -7.66 -7.60 -18.86
CA ARG A 125 -9.01 -7.72 -19.43
C ARG A 125 -9.53 -9.13 -19.17
N VAL A 126 -10.52 -9.24 -18.29
CA VAL A 126 -11.09 -10.53 -17.87
C VAL A 126 -12.40 -10.74 -18.64
N GLU A 127 -12.34 -11.41 -19.78
CA GLU A 127 -13.48 -11.57 -20.69
C GLU A 127 -14.66 -12.31 -20.04
N GLU A 128 -14.39 -13.33 -19.24
CA GLU A 128 -15.41 -14.18 -18.61
C GLU A 128 -16.16 -13.45 -17.48
N ILE A 129 -15.53 -12.43 -16.90
CA ILE A 129 -16.07 -11.58 -15.84
C ILE A 129 -15.66 -10.11 -16.09
N PRO A 130 -16.26 -9.40 -17.06
CA PRO A 130 -15.78 -8.11 -17.55
C PRO A 130 -15.59 -7.04 -16.47
N ARG A 131 -16.41 -7.05 -15.42
CA ARG A 131 -16.29 -6.12 -14.27
C ARG A 131 -15.01 -6.27 -13.43
N LEU A 132 -14.25 -7.36 -13.63
CA LEU A 132 -12.94 -7.56 -12.99
C LEU A 132 -11.79 -7.01 -13.84
N SER A 133 -12.09 -6.55 -15.06
CA SER A 133 -11.08 -5.92 -15.89
C SER A 133 -10.62 -4.61 -15.25
N SER A 134 -9.31 -4.34 -15.30
CA SER A 134 -8.74 -3.10 -14.78
C SER A 134 -7.90 -2.42 -15.84
N LYS A 135 -8.16 -1.12 -16.04
CA LYS A 135 -7.29 -0.27 -16.86
C LYS A 135 -5.96 0.04 -16.17
N GLY A 136 -5.88 -0.14 -14.86
CA GLY A 136 -4.75 0.32 -14.06
C GLY A 136 -4.92 1.78 -13.67
N THR A 137 -4.14 2.19 -12.67
CA THR A 137 -4.19 3.54 -12.10
C THR A 137 -2.90 3.81 -11.31
N ARG A 138 -2.90 4.84 -10.48
CA ARG A 138 -1.81 5.21 -9.58
C ARG A 138 -2.29 5.15 -8.13
N ARG A 139 -1.37 4.89 -7.21
CA ARG A 139 -1.61 4.95 -5.76
C ARG A 139 -0.55 5.83 -5.10
N ALA A 140 -0.93 6.59 -4.08
CA ALA A 140 0.01 7.37 -3.29
C ALA A 140 1.06 6.45 -2.64
N LEU A 141 2.35 6.84 -2.67
CA LEU A 141 3.41 6.09 -1.99
C LEU A 141 3.42 6.32 -0.47
N VAL A 142 2.87 7.46 -0.03
CA VAL A 142 2.84 7.87 1.37
C VAL A 142 1.39 8.08 1.78
N SER A 143 1.07 7.66 3.00
CA SER A 143 -0.16 8.03 3.67
C SER A 143 0.16 8.97 4.83
N ASN A 144 -0.71 9.95 5.05
CA ASN A 144 -0.60 10.88 6.16
C ASN A 144 -1.48 10.42 7.32
N PHE A 145 -1.02 10.70 8.53
CA PHE A 145 -1.82 10.58 9.74
C PHE A 145 -1.88 11.94 10.44
N THR A 146 -2.97 12.18 11.17
CA THR A 146 -3.13 13.37 12.01
C THR A 146 -3.45 12.97 13.43
N ASP A 147 -3.38 13.93 14.36
CA ASP A 147 -3.82 13.77 15.74
C ASP A 147 -3.15 12.57 16.43
N LEU A 148 -1.84 12.40 16.22
CA LEU A 148 -1.07 11.34 16.84
C LEU A 148 -0.87 11.63 18.34
N TYR A 149 -1.49 10.81 19.17
CA TYR A 149 -1.27 10.75 20.61
C TYR A 149 -0.77 9.36 20.99
N ILE A 150 0.26 9.33 21.84
CA ILE A 150 0.87 8.11 22.36
C ILE A 150 0.98 8.27 23.87
N ASP A 151 0.25 7.43 24.61
CA ASP A 151 0.30 7.40 26.07
C ASP A 151 0.80 6.04 26.56
N THR A 152 1.56 6.03 27.64
CA THR A 152 1.77 4.80 28.43
C THR A 152 0.51 4.46 29.21
N VAL A 153 0.10 3.21 29.17
CA VAL A 153 -1.04 2.69 29.94
C VAL A 153 -0.58 1.56 30.86
N PRO A 154 -1.33 1.26 31.93
CA PRO A 154 -1.04 0.09 32.77
C PRO A 154 -0.95 -1.19 31.93
N ILE A 155 -0.11 -2.12 32.39
CA ILE A 155 0.01 -3.43 31.75
C ILE A 155 -1.36 -4.11 31.76
N ALA A 156 -1.77 -4.62 30.59
CA ALA A 156 -3.02 -5.36 30.48
C ALA A 156 -3.01 -6.57 31.40
N MET A 157 -4.12 -6.83 32.10
CA MET A 157 -4.24 -8.00 32.96
C MET A 157 -4.25 -9.29 32.11
N ALA A 158 -3.68 -10.38 32.62
CA ALA A 158 -3.52 -11.62 31.85
C ALA A 158 -4.86 -12.19 31.36
N GLU A 159 -5.94 -11.92 32.09
CA GLU A 159 -7.30 -12.34 31.76
C GLU A 159 -7.90 -11.59 30.56
N SER A 160 -7.39 -10.40 30.23
CA SER A 160 -7.83 -9.63 29.05
C SER A 160 -6.99 -9.91 27.79
N LEU A 161 -5.94 -10.72 27.93
CA LEU A 161 -4.99 -11.05 26.89
C LEU A 161 -5.29 -12.44 26.28
N GLY A 162 -5.01 -12.59 24.99
CA GLY A 162 -5.18 -13.88 24.30
C GLY A 162 -4.13 -14.91 24.74
N GLU A 163 -4.43 -16.20 24.55
CA GLU A 163 -3.54 -17.32 24.95
C GLU A 163 -2.09 -17.16 24.45
N ARG A 164 -1.90 -16.67 23.21
CA ARG A 164 -0.57 -16.42 22.65
C ARG A 164 0.27 -15.44 23.46
N TRP A 165 -0.36 -14.41 24.01
CA TRP A 165 0.34 -13.43 24.83
C TRP A 165 0.67 -14.00 26.21
N ASN A 166 -0.26 -14.79 26.77
CA ASN A 166 -0.07 -15.47 28.06
C ASN A 166 1.03 -16.55 28.00
N MET A 167 1.29 -17.15 26.84
CA MET A 167 2.42 -18.06 26.63
C MET A 167 3.78 -17.35 26.59
N GLY A 168 3.81 -16.02 26.58
CA GLY A 168 5.05 -15.24 26.50
C GLY A 168 5.60 -15.07 25.08
N PRO A 169 6.71 -14.34 24.93
CA PRO A 169 7.32 -14.07 23.63
C PRO A 169 7.85 -15.35 22.99
N SER A 170 7.69 -15.47 21.68
CA SER A 170 8.27 -16.56 20.89
C SER A 170 9.64 -16.18 20.31
N GLU A 171 10.32 -17.13 19.68
CA GLU A 171 11.57 -16.86 18.96
C GLU A 171 11.36 -15.72 17.93
N ASN A 172 12.26 -14.74 17.92
CA ASN A 172 12.18 -13.50 17.13
C ASN A 172 11.05 -12.53 17.52
N SER A 173 10.39 -12.70 18.67
CA SER A 173 9.53 -11.64 19.21
C SER A 173 10.33 -10.38 19.55
N ARG A 174 9.74 -9.22 19.23
CA ARG A 174 10.31 -7.90 19.58
C ARG A 174 9.73 -7.28 20.85
N TRP A 175 8.69 -7.88 21.42
CA TRP A 175 8.07 -7.43 22.66
C TRP A 175 8.62 -8.21 23.86
N HIS A 176 8.49 -7.62 25.05
CA HIS A 176 8.92 -8.22 26.32
C HIS A 176 7.81 -8.10 27.38
N PRO A 177 7.59 -9.11 28.26
CA PRO A 177 6.56 -9.05 29.30
C PRO A 177 6.71 -7.88 30.28
N GLU A 178 7.95 -7.46 30.55
CA GLU A 178 8.26 -6.28 31.38
C GLU A 178 8.27 -4.97 30.59
N GLY A 179 7.89 -5.01 29.31
CA GLY A 179 7.81 -3.85 28.45
C GLY A 179 6.64 -2.91 28.80
N ALA A 180 6.65 -1.72 28.21
CA ALA A 180 5.56 -0.77 28.37
C ALA A 180 4.36 -1.14 27.48
N CYS A 181 3.14 -0.95 28.00
CA CYS A 181 1.93 -0.92 27.18
C CYS A 181 1.69 0.50 26.69
N LEU A 182 1.52 0.66 25.38
CA LEU A 182 1.29 1.94 24.73
C LEU A 182 -0.11 1.99 24.11
N ARG A 183 -0.79 3.11 24.27
CA ARG A 183 -2.04 3.41 23.57
C ARG A 183 -1.79 4.45 22.50
N PHE A 184 -2.02 4.07 21.25
CA PHE A 184 -1.98 4.96 20.10
C PHE A 184 -3.38 5.48 19.78
N ARG A 185 -3.48 6.78 19.50
CA ARG A 185 -4.65 7.41 18.87
C ARG A 185 -4.14 8.24 17.70
N PHE A 186 -4.73 8.06 16.53
CA PHE A 186 -4.41 8.83 15.32
C PHE A 186 -5.56 8.69 14.33
N SER A 187 -5.65 9.63 13.39
CA SER A 187 -6.60 9.62 12.29
C SER A 187 -5.89 9.25 11.00
N LEU A 188 -6.54 8.45 10.15
CA LEU A 188 -6.03 8.07 8.83
C LEU A 188 -7.02 8.46 7.73
N SER A 189 -6.49 8.71 6.54
CA SER A 189 -7.32 8.81 5.33
C SER A 189 -7.95 7.47 4.98
N SER A 190 -9.08 7.53 4.28
CA SER A 190 -9.76 6.33 3.77
C SER A 190 -8.86 5.55 2.81
N GLY A 191 -8.79 4.22 2.99
CA GLY A 191 -7.92 3.33 2.20
C GLY A 191 -6.49 3.16 2.74
N SER A 192 -6.20 3.76 3.90
CA SER A 192 -4.98 3.55 4.68
C SER A 192 -5.18 2.50 5.76
N TYR A 193 -4.09 1.82 6.15
CA TYR A 193 -4.13 0.76 7.17
C TYR A 193 -3.39 1.22 8.43
N ALA A 194 -4.01 1.08 9.60
CA ALA A 194 -3.38 1.35 10.89
C ALA A 194 -2.10 0.54 11.08
N THR A 195 -2.09 -0.71 10.60
CA THR A 195 -0.92 -1.59 10.62
C THR A 195 0.27 -1.02 9.85
N THR A 196 0.06 -0.23 8.79
CA THR A 196 1.17 0.43 8.08
C THR A 196 1.89 1.42 8.99
N LEU A 197 1.15 2.23 9.76
CA LEU A 197 1.75 3.16 10.71
C LEU A 197 2.41 2.42 11.88
N LEU A 198 1.66 1.50 12.52
CA LEU A 198 2.14 0.76 13.68
C LEU A 198 3.38 -0.07 13.36
N ARG A 199 3.51 -0.59 12.13
CA ARG A 199 4.70 -1.31 11.67
C ARG A 199 5.97 -0.47 11.73
N GLU A 200 5.89 0.84 11.46
CA GLU A 200 7.06 1.73 11.53
C GLU A 200 7.54 1.96 12.97
N PHE A 201 6.63 1.88 13.95
CA PHE A 201 6.95 1.97 15.38
C PHE A 201 7.38 0.63 15.99
N MET A 202 6.60 -0.42 15.76
CA MET A 202 6.79 -1.73 16.40
C MET A 202 7.90 -2.54 15.72
N GLN A 203 8.00 -2.42 14.39
CA GLN A 203 8.94 -3.15 13.55
C GLN A 203 8.99 -4.67 13.81
N CYS A 204 7.91 -5.26 14.35
CA CYS A 204 7.82 -6.67 14.68
C CYS A 204 7.53 -7.53 13.42
N PRO A 205 7.73 -8.85 13.51
CA PRO A 205 7.27 -9.79 12.50
C PRO A 205 5.77 -9.62 12.18
N LEU A 206 5.36 -9.83 10.93
CA LEU A 206 3.98 -9.62 10.46
C LEU A 206 2.94 -10.45 11.21
N ASN A 207 3.31 -11.63 11.72
CA ASN A 207 2.43 -12.48 12.52
C ASN A 207 2.25 -11.99 13.97
N GLN A 208 2.93 -10.90 14.35
CA GLN A 208 2.88 -10.26 15.67
C GLN A 208 2.32 -8.82 15.60
N LEU A 209 1.81 -8.40 14.44
CA LEU A 209 1.12 -7.12 14.20
C LEU A 209 -0.39 -7.25 14.38
#